data_AF-A0A951KCY9-F1
#
_entry.id   AF-A0A951KCY9-F1
#
_cell.length_a   1.000
_cell.length_b   1.000
_cell.length_c   1.000
_cell.angle_alpha   90.00
_cell.angle_beta   90.00
_cell.angle_gamma   90.00
#
_symmetry.space_group_name_H-M   'P 1'
#
loop_
_entity.id
_entity.type
_entity.pdbx_description
1 polymer ?
#
loop_
_entity_poly.entity_id
_entity_poly.type
_entity_poly.pdbx_seq_one_letter_code
_entity_poly.pdbx_strand_id
1 'polypeptide(L)'
;MHTGILPALAFAAIAAGAAWSFSDPRNAAPSEWTGPEVFQILNNSPWSKTVKVNVPGVSPDALGNQNTANTSSNAGALPPGAGGVGRRSMGGRGQTTYNSSGRSNGGSSSAPRSGPTEVTIQWQSALVVRMAAAKKAGDPVDPAAFKPLDEYVIAVIGLPITAVGGPAASAESNNTLSAEEEQRVEDNVKSSTGLLRSGHEPLRPVKIELDQGKDGRMLIHFPKSDPIQASDKTVEFRLAMGHTELRGKFPLKEMEYQGKLEL
;
A
#
# COMPACT_ATOMS: atom_id res chain seq x y z
N MET A 1 8.52 53.05 40.74
CA MET A 1 8.34 53.04 39.28
C MET A 1 9.66 52.64 38.65
N HIS A 2 9.73 51.42 38.11
CA HIS A 2 10.44 51.04 36.87
C HIS A 2 10.66 49.53 36.87
N THR A 3 9.89 48.91 35.99
CA THR A 3 9.75 47.51 35.66
C THR A 3 10.99 47.00 34.93
N GLY A 4 11.55 45.89 35.41
CA GLY A 4 12.55 45.10 34.69
C GLY A 4 11.88 44.23 33.62
N ILE A 5 12.37 44.33 32.39
CA ILE A 5 11.89 43.56 31.23
C ILE A 5 12.75 42.29 31.12
N LEU A 6 12.12 41.12 31.17
CA LEU A 6 12.73 39.82 30.83
C LEU A 6 12.79 39.68 29.30
N PRO A 7 13.89 39.16 28.71
CA PRO A 7 13.89 38.76 27.30
C PRO A 7 13.27 37.36 27.18
N ALA A 8 12.16 37.26 26.45
CA ALA A 8 11.60 36.00 26.01
C ALA A 8 12.45 35.45 24.84
N LEU A 9 13.18 34.36 25.10
CA LEU A 9 13.83 33.55 24.07
C LEU A 9 12.76 32.75 23.32
N ALA A 10 12.38 33.22 22.14
CA ALA A 10 11.57 32.47 21.20
C ALA A 10 12.47 31.43 20.49
N PHE A 11 12.33 30.16 20.86
CA PHE A 11 12.86 29.05 20.08
C PHE A 11 12.00 28.89 18.81
N ALA A 12 12.51 29.39 17.68
CA ALA A 12 11.98 29.04 16.37
C ALA A 12 12.41 27.59 16.04
N ALA A 13 11.49 26.64 16.15
CA ALA A 13 11.68 25.30 15.64
C ALA A 13 11.62 25.35 14.10
N ILE A 14 12.78 25.38 13.45
CA ILE A 14 12.88 25.16 12.01
C ILE A 14 12.66 23.67 11.78
N ALA A 15 11.45 23.29 11.38
CA ALA A 15 11.21 21.97 10.81
C ALA A 15 11.98 21.89 9.49
N ALA A 16 13.02 21.06 9.44
CA ALA A 16 13.76 20.76 8.23
C ALA A 16 12.84 20.05 7.23
N GLY A 17 12.25 20.81 6.31
CA GLY A 17 11.70 20.24 5.09
C GLY A 17 12.86 19.65 4.30
N ALA A 18 12.82 18.34 4.03
CA ALA A 18 13.78 17.69 3.16
C ALA A 18 13.79 18.45 1.82
N ALA A 19 14.91 19.09 1.49
CA ALA A 19 15.09 19.77 0.23
C ALA A 19 15.25 18.72 -0.87
N TRP A 20 14.33 18.77 -1.84
CA TRP A 20 14.22 17.85 -2.97
C TRP A 20 15.33 18.20 -3.96
N SER A 21 16.31 17.32 -4.15
CA SER A 21 17.42 17.54 -5.09
C SER A 21 17.29 16.65 -6.33
N PHE A 22 16.19 16.82 -7.05
CA PHE A 22 15.97 16.45 -8.45
C PHE A 22 15.05 17.54 -9.05
N SER A 23 15.02 17.72 -10.37
CA SER A 23 14.07 18.62 -11.06
C SER A 23 12.68 18.44 -10.47
N ASP A 24 12.06 19.52 -9.98
CA ASP A 24 10.73 19.43 -9.35
C ASP A 24 9.68 18.99 -10.40
N PRO A 25 9.18 17.74 -10.35
CA PRO A 25 8.32 17.20 -11.41
C PRO A 25 6.98 17.94 -11.50
N ARG A 26 6.64 18.76 -10.50
CA ARG A 26 5.44 19.60 -10.46
C ARG A 26 5.41 20.69 -11.53
N ASN A 27 6.59 21.06 -12.03
CA ASN A 27 6.76 22.12 -13.03
C ASN A 27 7.24 21.58 -14.38
N ALA A 28 7.72 20.33 -14.43
CA ALA A 28 8.21 19.70 -15.65
C ALA A 28 7.07 19.18 -16.52
N ALA A 29 7.28 19.15 -17.84
CA ALA A 29 6.32 18.52 -18.74
C ALA A 29 6.38 16.99 -18.60
N PRO A 30 5.26 16.27 -18.80
CA PRO A 30 5.27 14.81 -18.65
C PRO A 30 6.20 14.09 -19.61
N SER A 31 6.50 14.70 -20.75
CA SER A 31 7.50 14.21 -21.73
C SER A 31 8.91 14.16 -21.12
N GLU A 32 9.24 15.06 -20.21
CA GLU A 32 10.57 15.23 -19.62
C GLU A 32 10.82 14.27 -18.45
N TRP A 33 9.78 13.69 -17.85
CA TRP A 33 9.93 12.81 -16.70
C TRP A 33 10.73 11.54 -17.01
N THR A 34 11.71 11.23 -16.18
CA THR A 34 12.48 9.99 -16.21
C THR A 34 11.73 8.85 -15.51
N GLY A 35 12.14 7.60 -15.73
CA GLY A 35 11.58 6.44 -15.00
C GLY A 35 11.61 6.59 -13.46
N PRO A 36 12.73 7.04 -12.86
CA PRO A 36 12.79 7.35 -11.44
C PRO A 36 11.81 8.45 -10.99
N GLU A 37 11.63 9.52 -11.78
CA GLU A 37 10.68 10.59 -11.46
C GLU A 37 9.23 10.09 -11.53
N VAL A 38 8.89 9.26 -12.53
CA VAL A 38 7.57 8.59 -12.60
C VAL A 38 7.34 7.73 -11.36
N PHE A 39 8.34 6.93 -10.96
CA PHE A 39 8.25 6.12 -9.75
C PHE A 39 8.07 6.99 -8.49
N GLN A 40 8.77 8.12 -8.41
CA GLN A 40 8.65 9.07 -7.30
C GLN A 40 7.26 9.71 -7.26
N ILE A 41 6.72 10.17 -8.39
CA ILE A 41 5.34 10.70 -8.47
C ILE A 41 4.34 9.68 -7.91
N LEU A 42 4.50 8.41 -8.31
CA LEU A 42 3.56 7.36 -7.97
C LEU A 42 3.69 6.85 -6.52
N ASN A 43 4.82 7.00 -5.84
CA ASN A 43 5.01 6.38 -4.51
C ASN A 43 5.43 7.37 -3.40
N ASN A 44 6.09 8.47 -3.75
CA ASN A 44 6.72 9.40 -2.81
C ASN A 44 6.62 10.84 -3.31
N SER A 45 5.40 11.37 -3.37
CA SER A 45 5.11 12.71 -3.87
C SER A 45 4.06 13.42 -3.00
N PRO A 46 3.78 14.71 -3.24
CA PRO A 46 2.65 15.38 -2.60
C PRO A 46 1.30 14.68 -2.84
N TRP A 47 1.17 13.88 -3.90
CA TRP A 47 -0.02 13.12 -4.26
C TRP A 47 0.03 11.64 -3.86
N SER A 48 1.17 11.14 -3.40
CA SER A 48 1.32 9.73 -3.05
C SER A 48 2.22 9.53 -1.84
N LYS A 49 1.72 8.84 -0.82
CA LYS A 49 2.44 8.59 0.43
C LYS A 49 2.40 7.12 0.80
N THR A 50 3.57 6.51 0.93
CA THR A 50 3.72 5.19 1.55
C THR A 50 3.84 5.32 3.07
N VAL A 51 3.03 4.56 3.80
CA VAL A 51 3.02 4.50 5.26
C VAL A 51 3.10 3.04 5.71
N LYS A 52 3.72 2.82 6.88
CA LYS A 52 3.84 1.50 7.48
C LYS A 52 2.71 1.31 8.48
N VAL A 53 1.90 0.28 8.29
CA VAL A 53 0.76 -0.03 9.17
C VAL A 53 0.85 -1.48 9.62
N ASN A 54 0.62 -1.71 10.91
CA ASN A 54 0.54 -3.07 11.44
C ASN A 54 -0.84 -3.63 11.15
N VAL A 55 -0.96 -4.52 10.17
CA VAL A 55 -2.22 -5.16 9.85
C VAL A 55 -2.35 -6.45 10.68
N PRO A 56 -3.40 -6.60 11.50
CA PRO A 56 -3.62 -7.83 12.25
C PRO A 56 -3.81 -9.02 11.30
N GLY A 57 -3.06 -10.10 11.52
CA GLY A 57 -3.31 -11.39 10.86
C GLY A 57 -2.73 -11.60 9.46
N VAL A 58 -1.86 -10.71 8.97
CA VAL A 58 -1.20 -10.86 7.66
C VAL A 58 0.25 -11.30 7.88
N SER A 59 0.58 -12.51 7.42
CA SER A 59 1.98 -12.91 7.23
C SER A 59 2.54 -12.12 6.03
N PRO A 60 3.70 -11.44 6.16
CA PRO A 60 4.38 -10.76 5.05
C PRO A 60 4.61 -11.67 3.83
N ASP A 61 4.73 -12.97 4.07
CA ASP A 61 4.94 -14.01 3.06
C ASP A 61 3.71 -14.25 2.16
N ALA A 62 2.53 -13.74 2.54
CA ALA A 62 1.27 -13.93 1.79
C ALA A 62 1.05 -12.88 0.69
N LEU A 63 1.84 -11.79 0.64
CA LEU A 63 1.71 -10.70 -0.33
C LEU A 63 2.63 -10.85 -1.57
N GLY A 64 3.23 -12.02 -1.78
CA GLY A 64 3.81 -12.40 -3.06
C GLY A 64 5.27 -11.99 -3.29
N ASN A 65 6.18 -12.95 -3.09
CA ASN A 65 7.49 -12.95 -3.75
C ASN A 65 7.37 -13.69 -5.08
N GLN A 66 6.83 -13.02 -6.10
CA GLN A 66 6.84 -13.49 -7.49
C GLN A 66 7.59 -12.48 -8.35
N ASN A 67 8.89 -12.31 -8.10
CA ASN A 67 9.84 -11.75 -9.09
C ASN A 67 11.29 -11.94 -8.63
N THR A 68 11.79 -13.18 -8.74
CA THR A 68 13.22 -13.43 -8.98
C THR A 68 13.36 -14.59 -9.96
N ALA A 69 13.18 -14.29 -11.24
CA ALA A 69 13.81 -15.05 -12.31
C ALA A 69 15.03 -14.25 -12.77
N ASN A 70 16.24 -14.63 -12.32
CA ASN A 70 17.38 -14.78 -13.23
C ASN A 70 18.59 -15.46 -12.56
N THR A 71 19.02 -16.55 -13.21
CA THR A 71 20.40 -16.93 -13.52
C THR A 71 21.48 -16.83 -12.43
N SER A 72 21.90 -18.00 -11.93
CA SER A 72 23.29 -18.41 -12.16
C SER A 72 23.40 -19.92 -12.30
N SER A 73 23.94 -20.29 -13.44
CA SER A 73 24.53 -21.55 -13.81
C SER A 73 25.42 -22.15 -12.72
N ASN A 74 25.18 -23.40 -12.35
CA ASN A 74 26.29 -24.32 -12.14
C ASN A 74 25.97 -25.68 -12.76
N ALA A 75 26.44 -25.82 -14.00
CA ALA A 75 26.62 -27.10 -14.66
C ALA A 75 27.74 -27.86 -13.90
N GLY A 76 27.37 -28.97 -13.28
CA GLY A 76 28.31 -29.95 -12.75
C GLY A 76 27.79 -31.34 -13.10
N ALA A 77 28.29 -31.87 -14.22
CA ALA A 77 27.99 -33.18 -14.74
C ALA A 77 28.30 -34.30 -13.73
N LEU A 78 27.54 -35.41 -13.77
CA LEU A 78 28.03 -36.80 -13.89
C LEU A 78 26.81 -37.77 -14.10
N PRO A 79 26.99 -38.90 -14.81
CA PRO A 79 25.97 -39.52 -15.67
C PRO A 79 25.21 -40.71 -15.04
N PRO A 80 24.11 -41.18 -15.69
CA PRO A 80 23.37 -42.37 -15.27
C PRO A 80 24.03 -43.66 -15.76
N GLY A 81 24.27 -44.60 -14.84
CA GLY A 81 24.61 -45.98 -15.18
C GLY A 81 26.00 -46.43 -14.72
N ALA A 82 26.07 -46.98 -13.52
CA ALA A 82 27.11 -47.94 -13.14
C ALA A 82 26.45 -49.00 -12.25
N GLY A 83 26.38 -50.23 -12.76
CA GLY A 83 25.91 -51.38 -12.00
C GLY A 83 26.88 -51.74 -10.88
N GLY A 84 26.39 -52.48 -9.88
CA GLY A 84 27.28 -52.99 -8.85
C GLY A 84 26.62 -53.58 -7.62
N VAL A 85 26.28 -54.86 -7.69
CA VAL A 85 26.49 -55.89 -6.65
C VAL A 85 26.05 -55.58 -5.20
N GLY A 86 24.89 -56.14 -4.84
CA GLY A 86 24.70 -57.02 -3.67
C GLY A 86 25.01 -56.52 -2.26
N ARG A 87 23.99 -56.55 -1.39
CA ARG A 87 24.03 -57.29 -0.11
C ARG A 87 22.63 -57.46 0.47
N ARG A 88 22.36 -58.70 0.87
CA ARG A 88 21.18 -59.19 1.59
C ARG A 88 21.41 -58.98 3.09
N SER A 89 20.37 -58.60 3.84
CA SER A 89 20.07 -59.07 5.21
C SER A 89 18.66 -58.56 5.57
N MET A 90 17.64 -59.41 5.62
CA MET A 90 17.26 -60.32 6.73
C MET A 90 16.80 -59.61 8.01
N GLY A 91 15.48 -59.60 8.22
CA GLY A 91 14.85 -60.12 9.45
C GLY A 91 14.82 -59.25 10.70
N GLY A 92 13.62 -59.03 11.25
CA GLY A 92 13.47 -58.50 12.62
C GLY A 92 12.04 -58.15 13.03
N ARG A 93 11.23 -59.17 13.32
CA ARG A 93 9.96 -59.06 14.08
C ARG A 93 10.31 -58.82 15.56
N GLY A 94 9.66 -57.86 16.22
CA GLY A 94 9.81 -57.62 17.66
C GLY A 94 8.67 -56.77 18.23
N GLN A 95 7.79 -57.42 18.97
CA GLN A 95 6.63 -56.93 19.70
C GLN A 95 7.06 -56.39 21.08
N THR A 96 6.42 -55.34 21.64
CA THR A 96 5.98 -55.20 23.05
C THR A 96 5.69 -53.74 23.46
N THR A 97 4.42 -53.54 23.81
CA THR A 97 3.73 -52.64 24.75
C THR A 97 4.55 -51.80 25.74
N TYR A 98 4.23 -50.49 25.88
CA TYR A 98 4.04 -49.80 27.18
C TYR A 98 3.11 -48.58 27.04
N ASN A 99 2.10 -48.51 27.90
CA ASN A 99 1.40 -47.27 28.26
C ASN A 99 2.38 -46.34 28.99
N SER A 100 2.46 -45.07 28.61
CA SER A 100 2.89 -44.00 29.50
C SER A 100 2.13 -42.71 29.20
N SER A 101 1.25 -42.38 30.14
CA SER A 101 0.61 -41.08 30.29
C SER A 101 1.66 -40.05 30.76
N GLY A 102 1.85 -38.97 30.00
CA GLY A 102 2.76 -37.90 30.42
C GLY A 102 2.91 -36.75 29.44
N ARG A 103 2.12 -35.69 29.67
CA ARG A 103 2.49 -34.25 29.63
C ARG A 103 3.21 -33.68 28.39
N SER A 104 2.49 -32.73 27.76
CA SER A 104 2.93 -31.37 27.43
C SER A 104 4.24 -31.18 26.64
N ASN A 105 4.15 -30.58 25.46
CA ASN A 105 4.58 -29.20 25.22
C ASN A 105 4.98 -28.97 23.75
N GLY A 106 4.49 -27.89 23.16
CA GLY A 106 5.32 -27.05 22.30
C GLY A 106 5.48 -27.44 20.84
N GLY A 107 4.39 -27.79 20.15
CA GLY A 107 4.33 -27.57 18.70
C GLY A 107 4.24 -26.07 18.46
N SER A 108 5.38 -25.41 18.41
CA SER A 108 5.55 -23.98 18.09
C SER A 108 4.84 -23.68 16.77
N SER A 109 3.56 -23.32 16.85
CA SER A 109 2.92 -22.48 15.87
C SER A 109 3.73 -21.20 15.87
N SER A 110 4.68 -21.11 14.94
CA SER A 110 5.33 -19.85 14.60
C SER A 110 4.20 -18.88 14.32
N ALA A 111 3.86 -18.07 15.32
CA ALA A 111 2.85 -17.04 15.20
C ALA A 111 3.28 -16.24 13.96
N PRO A 112 2.38 -16.06 12.97
CA PRO A 112 2.72 -15.33 11.77
C PRO A 112 3.29 -13.98 12.22
N ARG A 113 4.55 -13.73 11.88
CA ARG A 113 5.24 -12.49 12.23
C ARG A 113 4.54 -11.39 11.46
N SER A 114 3.52 -10.79 12.07
CA SER A 114 2.86 -9.56 11.59
C SER A 114 3.92 -8.46 11.58
N GLY A 115 4.57 -8.30 10.42
CA GLY A 115 5.45 -7.19 10.15
C GLY A 115 4.62 -5.99 9.67
N PRO A 116 5.13 -4.76 9.81
CA PRO A 116 4.47 -3.59 9.24
C PRO A 116 4.30 -3.77 7.73
N THR A 117 3.07 -3.64 7.24
CA THR A 117 2.76 -3.64 5.81
C THR A 117 2.96 -2.23 5.26
N GLU A 118 3.67 -2.10 4.15
CA GLU A 118 3.80 -0.83 3.42
C GLU A 118 2.55 -0.61 2.58
N VAL A 119 1.82 0.44 2.89
CA VAL A 119 0.57 0.81 2.22
C VAL A 119 0.76 2.18 1.59
N THR A 120 0.44 2.31 0.31
CA THR A 120 0.51 3.58 -0.41
C THR A 120 -0.88 4.18 -0.58
N ILE A 121 -1.04 5.43 -0.15
CA ILE A 121 -2.25 6.23 -0.36
C ILE A 121 -1.94 7.23 -1.47
N GLN A 122 -2.65 7.11 -2.61
CA GLN A 122 -2.36 7.85 -3.83
C GLN A 122 -3.61 8.55 -4.37
N TRP A 123 -3.49 9.84 -4.71
CA TRP A 123 -4.53 10.62 -5.39
C TRP A 123 -4.60 10.23 -6.87
N GLN A 124 -5.32 9.15 -7.16
CA GLN A 124 -5.48 8.59 -8.49
C GLN A 124 -6.24 9.53 -9.45
N SER A 125 -7.05 10.44 -8.92
CA SER A 125 -7.73 11.46 -9.73
C SER A 125 -6.82 12.59 -10.20
N ALA A 126 -5.71 12.84 -9.52
CA ALA A 126 -4.81 13.94 -9.84
C ALA A 126 -4.17 13.73 -11.22
N LEU A 127 -4.22 14.75 -12.08
CA LEU A 127 -3.67 14.71 -13.43
C LEU A 127 -2.22 14.21 -13.45
N VAL A 128 -1.37 14.67 -12.53
CA VAL A 128 0.05 14.27 -12.44
C VAL A 128 0.19 12.77 -12.23
N VAL A 129 -0.61 12.19 -11.35
CA VAL A 129 -0.60 10.75 -11.05
C VAL A 129 -1.08 9.96 -12.25
N ARG A 130 -2.16 10.40 -12.91
CA ARG A 130 -2.69 9.74 -14.11
C ARG A 130 -1.69 9.76 -15.27
N MET A 131 -1.05 10.90 -15.51
CA MET A 131 0.00 11.02 -16.53
C MET A 131 1.21 10.14 -16.20
N ALA A 132 1.62 10.06 -14.93
CA ALA A 132 2.73 9.20 -14.52
C ALA A 132 2.38 7.71 -14.67
N ALA A 133 1.14 7.32 -14.33
CA ALA A 133 0.66 5.97 -14.54
C ALA A 133 0.63 5.58 -16.02
N ALA A 134 0.13 6.46 -16.90
CA ALA A 134 0.16 6.27 -18.35
C ALA A 134 1.59 6.12 -18.87
N LYS A 135 2.53 6.98 -18.43
CA LYS A 135 3.95 6.87 -18.79
C LYS A 135 4.56 5.55 -18.36
N LYS A 136 4.24 5.08 -17.14
CA LYS A 136 4.70 3.78 -16.62
C LYS A 136 4.15 2.61 -17.43
N ALA A 137 2.92 2.72 -17.94
CA ALA A 137 2.30 1.72 -18.80
C ALA A 137 2.86 1.72 -20.24
N GLY A 138 3.61 2.77 -20.62
CA GLY A 138 4.11 2.96 -21.99
C GLY A 138 3.09 3.63 -22.92
N ASP A 139 2.02 4.19 -22.36
CA ASP A 139 0.99 4.88 -23.12
C ASP A 139 1.46 6.29 -23.54
N PRO A 140 0.96 6.82 -24.68
CA PRO A 140 1.19 8.21 -25.05
C PRO A 140 0.65 9.16 -23.97
N VAL A 141 1.48 10.10 -23.52
CA VAL A 141 1.10 11.08 -22.51
C VAL A 141 0.88 12.44 -23.17
N ASP A 142 -0.38 12.75 -23.46
CA ASP A 142 -0.83 14.10 -23.83
C ASP A 142 -1.72 14.65 -22.71
N PRO A 143 -1.28 15.69 -21.96
CA PRO A 143 -2.08 16.30 -20.90
C PRO A 143 -3.50 16.70 -21.32
N ALA A 144 -3.67 17.14 -22.58
CA ALA A 144 -4.97 17.58 -23.09
C ALA A 144 -5.95 16.41 -23.33
N ALA A 145 -5.44 15.18 -23.47
CA ALA A 145 -6.25 13.98 -23.62
C ALA A 145 -6.89 13.51 -22.29
N PHE A 146 -6.34 13.93 -21.15
CA PHE A 146 -6.85 13.57 -19.83
C PHE A 146 -8.00 14.49 -19.41
N LYS A 147 -9.24 14.00 -19.59
CA LYS A 147 -10.43 14.71 -19.11
C LYS A 147 -10.41 14.87 -17.58
N PRO A 148 -10.91 15.98 -17.03
CA PRO A 148 -11.17 16.09 -15.60
C PRO A 148 -12.09 14.97 -15.13
N LEU A 149 -11.86 14.45 -13.92
CA LEU A 149 -12.78 13.52 -13.28
C LEU A 149 -13.79 14.27 -12.42
N ASP A 150 -15.03 13.79 -12.40
CA ASP A 150 -16.12 14.36 -11.61
C ASP A 150 -16.04 13.98 -10.12
N GLU A 151 -15.17 13.03 -9.78
CA GLU A 151 -14.95 12.51 -8.44
C GLU A 151 -13.48 12.62 -8.05
N TYR A 152 -13.20 12.71 -6.74
CA TYR A 152 -11.87 12.42 -6.23
C TYR A 152 -11.71 10.91 -6.12
N VAL A 153 -10.57 10.37 -6.55
CA VAL A 153 -10.28 8.94 -6.49
C VAL A 153 -8.99 8.75 -5.72
N ILE A 154 -9.06 8.00 -4.62
CA ILE A 154 -7.89 7.60 -3.84
C ILE A 154 -7.63 6.12 -4.09
N ALA A 155 -6.42 5.78 -4.53
CA ALA A 155 -5.93 4.41 -4.54
C ALA A 155 -5.25 4.09 -3.21
N VAL A 156 -5.65 2.99 -2.59
CA VAL A 156 -4.96 2.36 -1.46
C VAL A 156 -4.31 1.09 -1.97
N ILE A 157 -2.98 1.05 -2.00
CA ILE A 157 -2.19 -0.01 -2.65
C ILE A 157 -1.37 -0.75 -1.59
N GLY A 158 -1.34 -2.08 -1.66
CA GLY A 158 -0.60 -2.93 -0.73
C GLY A 158 -1.33 -3.20 0.59
N LEU A 159 -2.57 -2.75 0.75
CA LEU A 159 -3.41 -3.10 1.90
C LEU A 159 -4.17 -4.40 1.60
N PRO A 160 -3.97 -5.47 2.38
CA PRO A 160 -4.69 -6.71 2.17
C PRO A 160 -6.18 -6.53 2.51
N ILE A 161 -7.07 -7.11 1.69
CA ILE A 161 -8.52 -6.98 1.85
C ILE A 161 -9.03 -7.52 3.21
N THR A 162 -8.27 -8.43 3.83
CA THR A 162 -8.55 -8.94 5.19
C THR A 162 -8.52 -7.85 6.24
N ALA A 163 -7.73 -6.79 6.04
CA ALA A 163 -7.66 -5.64 6.92
C ALA A 163 -8.99 -4.86 7.01
N VAL A 164 -9.79 -4.95 5.95
CA VAL A 164 -11.07 -4.24 5.79
C VAL A 164 -12.28 -5.18 5.83
N GLY A 165 -12.09 -6.39 6.34
CA GLY A 165 -13.17 -7.37 6.56
C GLY A 165 -13.47 -8.28 5.36
N GLY A 166 -12.58 -8.31 4.36
CA GLY A 166 -12.62 -9.28 3.28
C GLY A 166 -12.06 -10.66 3.68
N PRO A 167 -12.32 -11.71 2.89
CA PRO A 167 -11.74 -13.03 3.11
C PRO A 167 -10.22 -13.03 2.86
N ALA A 168 -9.51 -13.99 3.47
CA ALA A 168 -8.10 -14.21 3.15
C ALA A 168 -7.97 -14.78 1.74
N ALA A 169 -7.04 -14.23 0.94
CA ALA A 169 -6.68 -14.83 -0.33
C ALA A 169 -6.17 -16.26 -0.08
N SER A 170 -6.79 -17.24 -0.71
CA SER A 170 -6.34 -18.63 -0.67
C SER A 170 -5.57 -18.95 -1.94
N ALA A 171 -4.55 -19.81 -1.85
CA ALA A 171 -3.75 -20.22 -3.00
C ALA A 171 -4.56 -20.96 -4.09
N GLU A 172 -5.76 -21.43 -3.74
CA GLU A 172 -6.69 -22.13 -4.64
C GLU A 172 -7.84 -21.25 -5.15
N SER A 173 -8.00 -20.05 -4.59
CA SER A 173 -9.01 -19.09 -5.05
C SER A 173 -8.44 -18.25 -6.18
N ASN A 174 -9.21 -18.08 -7.26
CA ASN A 174 -8.90 -17.14 -8.36
C ASN A 174 -8.91 -15.65 -7.92
N ASN A 175 -8.78 -15.36 -6.63
CA ASN A 175 -8.84 -14.03 -6.03
C ASN A 175 -10.10 -13.23 -6.43
N THR A 176 -11.19 -13.93 -6.73
CA THR A 176 -12.48 -13.33 -7.09
C THR A 176 -13.42 -13.45 -5.90
N LEU A 177 -13.80 -12.31 -5.33
CA LEU A 177 -14.86 -12.24 -4.33
C LEU A 177 -16.21 -12.59 -4.96
N SER A 178 -17.10 -13.20 -4.19
CA SER A 178 -18.52 -13.21 -4.53
C SER A 178 -19.09 -11.79 -4.45
N ALA A 179 -20.19 -11.53 -5.17
CA ALA A 179 -20.85 -10.22 -5.13
C ALA A 179 -21.28 -9.82 -3.70
N GLU A 180 -21.67 -10.79 -2.87
CA GLU A 180 -22.03 -10.54 -1.47
C GLU A 180 -20.83 -10.15 -0.60
N GLU A 181 -19.67 -10.78 -0.82
CA GLU A 181 -18.43 -10.43 -0.12
C GLU A 181 -17.90 -9.07 -0.55
N GLU A 182 -17.94 -8.77 -1.85
CA GLU A 182 -17.57 -7.47 -2.39
C GLU A 182 -18.43 -6.35 -1.80
N GLN A 183 -19.76 -6.52 -1.78
CA GLN A 183 -20.68 -5.57 -1.18
C GLN A 183 -20.39 -5.35 0.31
N ARG A 184 -20.14 -6.43 1.06
CA ARG A 184 -19.81 -6.33 2.48
C ARG A 184 -18.51 -5.57 2.73
N VAL A 185 -17.48 -5.83 1.93
CA VAL A 185 -16.21 -5.11 2.00
C VAL A 185 -16.42 -3.64 1.65
N GLU A 186 -17.16 -3.36 0.57
CA GLU A 186 -17.51 -1.99 0.18
C GLU A 186 -18.22 -1.24 1.32
N ASP A 187 -19.25 -1.82 1.93
CA ASP A 187 -20.00 -1.20 3.04
C ASP A 187 -19.11 -0.93 4.27
N ASN A 188 -18.25 -1.89 4.61
CA ASN A 188 -17.27 -1.75 5.69
C ASN A 188 -16.29 -0.60 5.41
N VAL A 189 -15.74 -0.53 4.20
CA VAL A 189 -14.80 0.52 3.80
C VAL A 189 -15.51 1.87 3.76
N LYS A 190 -16.74 1.95 3.22
CA LYS A 190 -17.50 3.21 3.15
C LYS A 190 -17.80 3.79 4.53
N SER A 191 -18.19 2.95 5.48
CA SER A 191 -18.51 3.39 6.85
C SER A 191 -17.28 3.84 7.65
N SER A 192 -16.12 3.27 7.36
CA SER A 192 -14.86 3.50 8.09
C SER A 192 -13.88 4.47 7.42
N THR A 193 -14.20 4.97 6.22
CA THR A 193 -13.34 5.87 5.44
C THR A 193 -13.88 7.30 5.37
N GLY A 194 -12.97 8.28 5.25
CA GLY A 194 -13.31 9.66 4.94
C GLY A 194 -12.11 10.51 4.53
N LEU A 195 -12.40 11.62 3.83
CA LEU A 195 -11.46 12.74 3.67
C LEU A 195 -11.83 13.85 4.64
N LEU A 196 -10.91 14.20 5.54
CA LEU A 196 -11.09 15.20 6.57
C LEU A 196 -10.40 16.50 6.17
N ARG A 197 -11.12 17.62 6.36
CA ARG A 197 -10.63 18.98 6.14
C ARG A 197 -11.02 19.84 7.34
N SER A 198 -10.20 20.84 7.66
CA SER A 198 -10.43 21.67 8.83
C SER A 198 -11.68 22.53 8.64
N GLY A 199 -12.69 22.38 9.52
CA GLY A 199 -13.92 23.17 9.47
C GLY A 199 -14.99 22.66 8.51
N HIS A 200 -14.78 21.52 7.84
CA HIS A 200 -15.76 20.88 6.95
C HIS A 200 -16.21 19.53 7.49
N GLU A 201 -17.40 19.09 7.09
CA GLU A 201 -17.81 17.70 7.30
C GLU A 201 -16.89 16.74 6.51
N PRO A 202 -16.60 15.53 7.04
CA PRO A 202 -15.81 14.55 6.32
C PRO A 202 -16.51 14.15 5.01
N LEU A 203 -15.79 14.21 3.88
CA LEU A 203 -16.29 13.64 2.63
C LEU A 203 -16.32 12.13 2.77
N ARG A 204 -17.50 11.55 2.59
CA ARG A 204 -17.70 10.10 2.60
C ARG A 204 -17.58 9.54 1.20
N PRO A 205 -17.01 8.34 1.05
CA PRO A 205 -16.91 7.70 -0.25
C PRO A 205 -18.29 7.27 -0.77
N VAL A 206 -18.47 7.34 -2.09
CA VAL A 206 -19.70 6.97 -2.80
C VAL A 206 -19.60 5.61 -3.49
N LYS A 207 -18.38 5.19 -3.86
CA LYS A 207 -18.09 3.92 -4.53
C LYS A 207 -16.72 3.39 -4.11
N ILE A 208 -16.61 2.07 -3.97
CA ILE A 208 -15.34 1.36 -3.77
C ILE A 208 -15.16 0.39 -4.94
N GLU A 209 -13.99 0.38 -5.57
CA GLU A 209 -13.61 -0.62 -6.57
C GLU A 209 -12.46 -1.45 -6.02
N LEU A 210 -12.64 -2.77 -5.96
CA LEU A 210 -11.62 -3.71 -5.50
C LEU A 210 -10.91 -4.30 -6.72
N ASP A 211 -9.73 -3.77 -7.06
CA ASP A 211 -8.87 -4.36 -8.08
C ASP A 211 -7.84 -5.27 -7.40
N GLN A 212 -8.21 -6.54 -7.28
CA GLN A 212 -7.35 -7.60 -6.74
C GLN A 212 -6.33 -8.13 -7.76
N GLY A 213 -6.02 -7.35 -8.80
CA GLY A 213 -4.93 -7.59 -9.73
C GLY A 213 -3.55 -7.58 -9.05
N LYS A 214 -2.48 -7.42 -9.84
CA LYS A 214 -1.10 -7.66 -9.39
C LYS A 214 -0.63 -6.82 -8.19
N ASP A 215 -1.21 -5.65 -7.93
CA ASP A 215 -0.82 -4.78 -6.83
C ASP A 215 -1.87 -4.61 -5.72
N GLY A 216 -2.99 -5.34 -5.82
CA GLY A 216 -4.03 -5.37 -4.78
C GLY A 216 -4.52 -3.98 -4.41
N ARG A 217 -4.87 -3.17 -5.40
CA ARG A 217 -5.29 -1.78 -5.21
C ARG A 217 -6.79 -1.70 -4.93
N MET A 218 -7.17 -0.85 -3.98
CA MET A 218 -8.55 -0.47 -3.74
C MET A 218 -8.73 0.99 -4.16
N LEU A 219 -9.67 1.26 -5.06
CA LEU A 219 -10.02 2.62 -5.48
C LEU A 219 -11.22 3.10 -4.68
N ILE A 220 -11.11 4.29 -4.11
CA ILE A 220 -12.10 4.88 -3.22
C ILE A 220 -12.54 6.21 -3.84
N HIS A 221 -13.81 6.28 -4.23
CA HIS A 221 -14.37 7.43 -4.92
C HIS A 221 -15.08 8.34 -3.94
N PHE A 222 -14.76 9.63 -3.96
CA PHE A 222 -15.40 10.67 -3.15
C PHE A 222 -16.07 11.72 -4.05
N PRO A 223 -17.24 12.23 -3.65
CA PRO A 223 -17.94 13.23 -4.43
C PRO A 223 -17.21 14.58 -4.36
N LYS A 224 -17.32 15.38 -5.43
CA LYS A 224 -16.89 16.79 -5.46
C LYS A 224 -18.00 17.77 -5.07
N SER A 225 -18.98 17.33 -4.27
CA SER A 225 -20.13 18.15 -3.86
C SER A 225 -19.74 19.35 -2.98
N ASP A 226 -18.73 19.19 -2.15
CA ASP A 226 -18.04 20.27 -1.43
C ASP A 226 -16.55 20.23 -1.81
N PRO A 227 -16.16 20.89 -2.92
CA PRO A 227 -14.82 20.78 -3.48
C PRO A 227 -13.73 21.18 -2.48
N ILE A 228 -12.63 20.44 -2.51
CA ILE A 228 -11.42 20.73 -1.73
C ILE A 228 -10.73 21.96 -2.33
N GLN A 229 -10.46 22.96 -1.51
CA GLN A 229 -9.88 24.23 -1.92
C GLN A 229 -8.50 24.44 -1.29
N ALA A 230 -7.65 25.23 -1.94
CA ALA A 230 -6.32 25.55 -1.40
C ALA A 230 -6.36 26.20 0.00
N SER A 231 -7.46 26.89 0.33
CA SER A 231 -7.71 27.48 1.66
C SER A 231 -7.87 26.45 2.78
N ASP A 232 -8.19 25.20 2.45
CA ASP A 232 -8.38 24.12 3.44
C ASP A 232 -7.04 23.69 4.06
N LYS A 233 -5.92 24.14 3.47
CA LYS A 233 -4.51 23.92 3.84
C LYS A 233 -4.06 22.47 3.76
N THR A 234 -4.83 21.55 4.32
CA THR A 234 -4.52 20.12 4.42
C THR A 234 -5.80 19.31 4.25
N VAL A 235 -5.69 18.21 3.52
CA VAL A 235 -6.67 17.13 3.53
C VAL A 235 -6.05 15.89 4.16
N GLU A 236 -6.80 15.20 5.02
CA GLU A 236 -6.38 13.94 5.63
C GLU A 236 -7.27 12.79 5.15
N PHE A 237 -6.67 11.82 4.47
CA PHE A 237 -7.29 10.53 4.24
C PHE A 237 -7.24 9.69 5.50
N ARG A 238 -8.37 9.09 5.85
CA ARG A 238 -8.55 8.25 7.02
C ARG A 238 -9.32 6.99 6.64
N LEU A 239 -8.78 5.83 6.99
CA LEU A 239 -9.46 4.53 6.93
C LEU A 239 -9.25 3.78 8.25
N ALA A 240 -10.33 3.50 8.97
CA ALA A 240 -10.30 2.73 10.21
C ALA A 240 -10.41 1.22 9.93
N MET A 241 -9.52 0.42 10.55
CA MET A 241 -9.41 -1.03 10.38
C MET A 241 -9.36 -1.70 11.76
N GLY A 242 -10.54 -1.88 12.36
CA GLY A 242 -10.67 -2.36 13.73
C GLY A 242 -9.98 -1.41 14.73
N HIS A 243 -8.90 -1.87 15.36
CA HIS A 243 -8.12 -1.08 16.32
C HIS A 243 -6.95 -0.31 15.68
N THR A 244 -6.73 -0.48 14.38
CA THR A 244 -5.67 0.19 13.63
C THR A 244 -6.28 1.21 12.68
N GLU A 245 -5.50 2.20 12.27
CA GLU A 245 -5.95 3.22 11.34
C GLU A 245 -4.87 3.53 10.30
N LEU A 246 -5.29 3.64 9.04
CA LEU A 246 -4.47 4.13 7.94
C LEU A 246 -4.74 5.64 7.78
N ARG A 247 -3.68 6.45 7.88
CA ARG A 247 -3.76 7.92 7.77
C ARG A 247 -2.79 8.45 6.73
N GLY A 248 -3.25 9.38 5.91
CA GLY A 248 -2.44 10.12 4.96
C GLY A 248 -2.77 11.60 5.01
N LYS A 249 -1.84 12.44 5.50
CA LYS A 249 -2.00 13.90 5.51
C LYS A 249 -1.36 14.51 4.28
N PHE A 250 -2.11 15.32 3.55
CA PHE A 250 -1.69 15.92 2.30
C PHE A 250 -1.80 17.45 2.36
N PRO A 251 -0.67 18.17 2.48
CA PRO A 251 -0.66 19.63 2.43
C PRO A 251 -1.02 20.10 1.02
N LEU A 252 -2.12 20.82 0.87
CA LEU A 252 -2.67 21.20 -0.44
C LEU A 252 -1.74 22.16 -1.21
N LYS A 253 -0.96 22.97 -0.49
CA LYS A 253 0.07 23.83 -1.09
C LYS A 253 1.17 23.04 -1.81
N GLU A 254 1.43 21.80 -1.39
CA GLU A 254 2.43 20.94 -2.04
C GLU A 254 1.84 20.20 -3.25
N MET A 255 0.52 20.03 -3.29
CA MET A 255 -0.25 19.32 -4.32
C MET A 255 -0.63 20.20 -5.51
N GLU A 256 0.22 21.17 -5.82
CA GLU A 256 0.05 22.02 -6.99
C GLU A 256 0.86 21.46 -8.16
N TYR A 257 0.22 21.39 -9.32
CA TYR A 257 0.87 21.12 -10.59
C TYR A 257 0.73 22.35 -11.48
N GLN A 258 1.84 22.86 -12.00
CA GLN A 258 1.86 24.09 -12.80
C GLN A 258 1.12 25.27 -12.12
N GLY A 259 1.27 25.39 -10.80
CA GLY A 259 0.67 26.46 -9.99
C GLY A 259 -0.83 26.34 -9.74
N LYS A 260 -1.44 25.18 -10.00
CA LYS A 260 -2.85 24.90 -9.72
C LYS A 260 -2.98 23.68 -8.83
N LEU A 261 -3.86 23.76 -7.83
CA LEU A 261 -4.21 22.61 -7.01
C LEU A 261 -4.76 21.49 -7.90
N GLU A 262 -4.15 20.31 -7.81
CA GLU A 262 -4.48 19.16 -8.63
C GLU A 262 -4.84 17.98 -7.73
N LEU A 263 -6.05 17.45 -7.85
CA LEU A 263 -6.62 16.42 -6.96
C LEU A 263 -7.45 15.39 -7.72
#